data_AF-A0AB34J8J6-F1
#
_entry.id   AF-A0AB34J8J6-F1
#
_cell.length_a   1.000
_cell.length_b   1.000
_cell.length_c   1.000
_cell.angle_alpha   90.00
_cell.angle_beta   90.00
_cell.angle_gamma   90.00
#
_symmetry.space_group_name_H-M   'P 1'
#
loop_
_entity.id
_entity.type
_entity.pdbx_description
1 polymer ?
#
loop_
_entity_poly.entity_id
_entity_poly.type
_entity_poly.pdbx_seq_one_letter_code
_entity_poly.pdbx_strand_id
1 'polypeptide(L)'
;MGIPGAVPLPGALLCEVASCTPQVWATPTSPTGATCGEQIEWVQANLPGHAAWTDACAFVASFASPQCSGCSPASPPPLPCPSPPSPSPPPTSSKCGGAVNAGAANCEPYLWGPTADASMPCYAYGGPSGPCGLTVTNDANAGLDKPPCHCAGDTFYLWDEPDTQQKSYAWAGASWLAYAQKFSSQISEMRARGVKFTSPLLKADDPAAYLREFLSACGDQCSNQSSDAYIDVVAINPFCGDWNAPAGTAEGCRAGATWVIDQVSSSLEGRPVYMTNWGYLGATTAAEQIPAINATDAFFAPGSPVERVYYFGAIDYGGNTINNFLTSTVESGDRAGSTLGALWAETCASL
;
A
#
# COMPACT_ATOMS: atom_id res chain seq x y z
N MET A 1 -17.41 -24.10 26.61
CA MET A 1 -16.91 -25.50 26.46
C MET A 1 -15.57 -25.40 25.77
N GLY A 2 -14.48 -25.64 26.49
CA GLY A 2 -13.13 -25.62 25.90
C GLY A 2 -12.88 -26.91 25.11
N ILE A 3 -12.36 -26.76 23.90
CA ILE A 3 -11.86 -27.89 23.11
C ILE A 3 -10.50 -28.28 23.72
N PRO A 4 -10.23 -29.55 24.04
CA PRO A 4 -8.92 -29.95 24.53
C PRO A 4 -7.89 -29.81 23.40
N GLY A 5 -6.90 -28.93 23.60
CA GLY A 5 -5.76 -28.78 22.69
C GLY A 5 -4.94 -30.07 22.64
N ALA A 6 -4.59 -30.51 21.42
CA ALA A 6 -3.77 -31.68 21.22
C ALA A 6 -2.33 -31.37 21.63
N VAL A 7 -1.81 -32.07 22.64
CA VAL A 7 -0.38 -31.99 22.98
C VAL A 7 0.41 -32.72 21.86
N PRO A 8 1.39 -32.06 21.20
CA PRO A 8 2.18 -32.69 20.16
C PRO A 8 2.96 -33.90 20.69
N LEU A 9 3.10 -34.94 19.86
CA LEU A 9 3.87 -36.13 20.20
C LEU A 9 5.34 -35.77 20.53
N PRO A 10 5.97 -36.43 21.51
CA PRO A 10 7.35 -36.15 21.90
C PRO A 10 8.29 -36.46 20.73
N GLY A 11 8.88 -35.41 20.15
CA GLY A 11 9.88 -35.51 19.08
C GLY A 11 9.57 -34.71 17.80
N ALA A 12 8.35 -34.18 17.63
CA ALA A 12 8.04 -33.26 16.55
C ALA A 12 8.50 -31.84 16.91
N LEU A 13 9.33 -31.22 16.07
CA LEU A 13 9.66 -29.80 16.19
C LEU A 13 8.40 -28.98 15.90
N LEU A 14 7.95 -28.20 16.89
CA LEU A 14 6.86 -27.25 16.68
C LEU A 14 7.32 -26.16 15.71
N CYS A 15 6.47 -25.80 14.76
CA CYS A 15 6.80 -24.84 13.68
C CYS A 15 8.07 -25.20 12.86
N GLU A 16 8.54 -26.46 12.94
CA GLU A 16 9.78 -26.91 12.30
C GLU A 16 11.04 -26.13 12.72
N VAL A 17 10.99 -25.38 13.84
CA VAL A 17 12.12 -24.63 14.39
C VAL A 17 12.45 -25.06 15.82
N ALA A 18 13.74 -25.29 16.08
CA ALA A 18 14.24 -25.70 17.40
C ALA A 18 13.99 -24.66 18.50
N SER A 19 13.85 -23.39 18.14
CA SER A 19 13.53 -22.29 19.05
C SER A 19 12.05 -22.29 19.48
N CYS A 20 11.16 -22.98 18.78
CA CYS A 20 9.76 -23.12 19.14
C CYS A 20 9.61 -24.22 20.19
N THR A 21 10.10 -23.95 21.39
CA THR A 21 10.04 -24.94 22.47
C THR A 21 8.60 -25.07 22.99
N PRO A 22 8.25 -26.16 23.69
CA PRO A 22 6.96 -26.28 24.36
C PRO A 22 6.66 -25.11 25.33
N GLN A 23 7.71 -24.48 25.88
CA GLN A 23 7.59 -23.29 26.73
C GLN A 23 7.16 -22.06 25.91
N VAL A 24 7.76 -21.84 24.73
CA VAL A 24 7.35 -20.76 23.82
C VAL A 24 5.92 -21.02 23.32
N TRP A 25 5.60 -22.26 22.98
CA TRP A 25 4.25 -22.67 22.56
C TRP A 25 3.17 -22.35 23.59
N ALA A 26 3.45 -22.61 24.87
CA ALA A 26 2.54 -22.34 25.98
C ALA A 26 2.56 -20.88 26.46
N THR A 27 3.33 -19.98 25.82
CA THR A 27 3.46 -18.59 26.26
C THR A 27 2.16 -17.83 26.01
N PRO A 28 1.59 -17.15 27.01
CA PRO A 28 0.38 -16.34 26.84
C PRO A 28 0.59 -15.14 25.90
N THR A 29 -0.38 -14.92 25.03
CA THR A 29 -0.33 -13.95 23.93
C THR A 29 -1.12 -12.67 24.18
N SER A 30 -2.10 -12.71 25.09
CA SER A 30 -2.96 -11.57 25.40
C SER A 30 -3.53 -11.66 26.83
N PRO A 31 -4.22 -10.61 27.33
CA PRO A 31 -4.96 -10.66 28.59
C PRO A 31 -6.11 -11.69 28.62
N THR A 32 -6.53 -12.20 27.45
CA THR A 32 -7.61 -13.20 27.33
C THR A 32 -7.12 -14.64 27.54
N GLY A 33 -5.82 -14.85 27.74
CA GLY A 33 -5.25 -16.14 28.17
C GLY A 33 -4.91 -17.13 27.06
N ALA A 34 -5.06 -16.78 25.78
CA ALA A 34 -4.65 -17.65 24.68
C ALA A 34 -3.12 -17.79 24.63
N THR A 35 -2.62 -18.97 24.27
CA THR A 35 -1.19 -19.27 24.13
C THR A 35 -0.71 -19.09 22.68
N CYS A 36 0.60 -19.04 22.47
CA CYS A 36 1.20 -18.99 21.13
C CYS A 36 0.72 -20.16 20.26
N GLY A 37 0.67 -21.36 20.83
CA GLY A 37 0.17 -22.54 20.15
C GLY A 37 -1.29 -22.42 19.71
N GLU A 38 -2.17 -21.97 20.60
CA GLU A 38 -3.59 -21.79 20.30
C GLU A 38 -3.81 -20.73 19.21
N GLN A 39 -3.02 -19.66 19.20
CA GLN A 39 -3.07 -18.68 18.11
C GLN A 39 -2.60 -19.26 16.79
N ILE A 40 -1.50 -20.03 16.79
CA ILE A 40 -0.95 -20.65 15.56
C ILE A 40 -1.95 -21.65 14.99
N GLU A 41 -2.53 -22.51 15.83
CA GLU A 41 -3.57 -23.46 15.43
C GLU A 41 -4.81 -22.74 14.89
N TRP A 42 -5.22 -21.64 15.53
CA TRP A 42 -6.36 -20.86 15.06
C TRP A 42 -6.09 -20.25 13.69
N VAL A 43 -4.91 -19.65 13.49
CA VAL A 43 -4.50 -19.05 12.21
C VAL A 43 -4.46 -20.11 11.13
N GLN A 44 -3.88 -21.28 11.41
CA GLN A 44 -3.82 -22.38 10.46
C GLN A 44 -5.22 -22.83 10.02
N ALA A 45 -6.16 -22.93 10.95
CA ALA A 45 -7.50 -23.45 10.69
C ALA A 45 -8.45 -22.41 10.08
N ASN A 46 -8.23 -21.11 10.32
CA ASN A 46 -9.24 -20.08 10.03
C ASN A 46 -8.76 -18.96 9.11
N LEU A 47 -7.46 -18.76 8.90
CA LEU A 47 -6.94 -17.69 8.06
C LEU A 47 -6.59 -18.20 6.66
N PRO A 48 -7.31 -17.77 5.60
CA PRO A 48 -7.01 -18.16 4.23
C PRO A 48 -5.56 -17.84 3.86
N GLY A 49 -4.88 -18.80 3.25
CA GLY A 49 -3.48 -18.67 2.84
C GLY A 49 -2.46 -19.02 3.93
N HIS A 50 -2.87 -19.46 5.12
CA HIS A 50 -1.94 -19.84 6.22
C HIS A 50 -2.16 -21.28 6.71
N ALA A 51 -2.70 -22.15 5.85
CA ALA A 51 -2.96 -23.56 6.20
C ALA A 51 -1.68 -24.39 6.46
N ALA A 52 -0.53 -23.96 5.93
CA ALA A 52 0.75 -24.58 6.26
C ALA A 52 1.21 -24.11 7.64
N TRP A 53 1.73 -25.06 8.44
CA TRP A 53 2.22 -24.78 9.80
C TRP A 53 3.27 -23.67 9.83
N THR A 54 4.22 -23.67 8.88
CA THR A 54 5.26 -22.65 8.78
C THR A 54 4.71 -21.24 8.58
N ASP A 55 3.63 -21.11 7.80
CA ASP A 55 3.02 -19.82 7.48
C ASP A 55 2.22 -19.28 8.67
N ALA A 56 1.46 -20.14 9.34
CA ALA A 56 0.75 -19.80 10.57
C ALA A 56 1.74 -19.40 11.69
N CYS A 57 2.85 -20.12 11.83
CA CYS A 57 3.89 -19.82 12.80
C CYS A 57 4.58 -18.49 12.51
N ALA A 58 4.95 -18.23 11.25
CA ALA A 58 5.53 -16.96 10.84
C ALA A 58 4.57 -15.79 11.09
N PHE A 59 3.29 -15.97 10.78
CA PHE A 59 2.26 -14.95 10.99
C PHE A 59 2.09 -14.60 12.47
N VAL A 60 1.90 -15.60 13.35
CA VAL A 60 1.71 -15.33 14.78
C VAL A 60 2.96 -14.74 15.42
N ALA A 61 4.14 -15.28 15.08
CA ALA A 61 5.41 -14.82 15.62
C ALA A 61 5.78 -13.38 15.20
N SER A 62 5.34 -12.94 14.02
CA SER A 62 5.72 -11.64 13.45
C SER A 62 4.65 -10.56 13.64
N PHE A 63 3.37 -10.94 13.57
CA PHE A 63 2.28 -9.98 13.44
C PHE A 63 1.32 -9.99 14.65
N ALA A 64 0.92 -11.18 15.12
CA ALA A 64 -0.11 -11.27 16.15
C ALA A 64 0.42 -11.18 17.58
N SER A 65 1.63 -11.70 17.85
CA SER A 65 2.16 -11.82 19.22
C SER A 65 3.70 -11.95 19.23
N PRO A 66 4.46 -10.84 19.39
CA PRO A 66 5.93 -10.84 19.37
C PRO A 66 6.61 -11.77 20.39
N GLN A 67 5.93 -12.10 21.49
CA GLN A 67 6.37 -13.09 22.47
C GLN A 67 6.43 -14.53 21.93
N CYS A 68 5.80 -14.79 20.77
CA CYS A 68 5.87 -16.05 20.05
C CYS A 68 7.04 -16.10 19.05
N SER A 69 7.94 -15.10 19.05
CA SER A 69 9.07 -14.99 18.11
C SER A 69 9.97 -16.23 18.03
N GLY A 70 10.09 -17.00 19.12
CA GLY A 70 10.81 -18.29 19.11
C GLY A 70 10.22 -19.32 18.14
N CYS A 71 8.95 -19.17 17.76
CA CYS A 71 8.27 -20.02 16.79
C CYS A 71 8.35 -19.53 15.34
N SER A 72 9.03 -18.41 15.06
CA SER A 72 9.23 -17.96 13.69
C SER A 72 10.21 -18.87 12.95
N PRO A 73 9.81 -19.55 11.86
CA PRO A 73 10.75 -20.27 11.02
C PRO A 73 11.75 -19.27 10.40
N ALA A 74 13.00 -19.71 10.23
CA ALA A 74 13.98 -18.93 9.48
C ALA A 74 13.39 -18.64 8.09
N SER A 75 13.27 -17.35 7.74
CA SER A 75 12.77 -17.00 6.41
C SER A 75 13.65 -17.72 5.37
N PRO A 76 13.04 -18.38 4.37
CA PRO A 76 13.82 -18.95 3.27
C PRO A 76 14.73 -17.86 2.70
N PRO A 77 15.95 -18.20 2.24
CA PRO A 77 16.82 -17.23 1.63
C PRO A 77 16.03 -16.50 0.54
N PRO A 78 16.10 -15.16 0.48
CA PRO A 78 15.30 -14.38 -0.45
C PRO A 78 15.50 -14.95 -1.84
N LEU A 79 14.38 -15.23 -2.53
CA LEU A 79 14.41 -15.72 -3.90
C LEU A 79 15.34 -14.81 -4.72
N PRO A 80 16.24 -15.38 -5.52
CA PRO A 80 17.09 -14.58 -6.39
C PRO A 80 16.20 -13.69 -7.25
N CYS A 81 16.65 -12.45 -7.48
CA CYS A 81 15.94 -11.52 -8.33
C CYS A 81 15.58 -12.19 -9.66
N PRO A 82 14.35 -12.00 -10.17
CA PRO A 82 14.03 -12.47 -11.49
C PRO A 82 15.04 -11.87 -12.46
N SER A 83 15.51 -12.66 -13.43
CA SER A 83 16.36 -12.13 -14.49
C SER A 83 15.66 -10.90 -15.10
N PRO A 84 16.40 -9.83 -15.44
CA PRO A 84 15.80 -8.61 -15.95
C PRO A 84 14.84 -8.97 -17.08
N PRO A 85 13.54 -8.64 -16.98
CA PRO A 85 12.65 -8.80 -18.12
C PRO A 85 13.23 -7.99 -19.28
N SER A 86 13.03 -8.46 -20.52
CA SER A 86 13.24 -7.59 -21.70
C SER A 86 12.54 -6.25 -21.44
N PRO A 87 13.13 -5.12 -21.87
CA PRO A 87 12.64 -3.80 -21.52
C PRO A 87 11.13 -3.75 -21.68
N SER A 88 10.43 -3.58 -20.54
CA SER A 88 8.99 -3.40 -20.54
C SER A 88 8.65 -2.25 -21.49
N PRO A 89 7.49 -2.29 -22.17
CA PRO A 89 7.04 -1.14 -22.94
C PRO A 89 7.14 0.12 -22.07
N PRO A 90 7.49 1.27 -22.67
CA PRO A 90 7.69 2.51 -21.92
C PRO A 90 6.51 2.76 -20.97
N PRO A 91 6.78 3.35 -19.79
CA PRO A 91 5.75 3.56 -18.78
C PRO A 91 4.52 4.16 -19.44
N THR A 92 3.37 3.53 -19.22
CA THR A 92 2.12 3.99 -19.79
C THR A 92 1.93 5.41 -19.27
N SER A 93 1.76 6.37 -20.17
CA SER A 93 1.48 7.77 -19.84
C SER A 93 0.07 7.94 -19.25
N SER A 94 -0.47 6.89 -18.62
CA SER A 94 -1.79 6.89 -18.04
C SER A 94 -1.80 7.83 -16.85
N LYS A 95 -2.66 8.84 -16.94
CA LYS A 95 -2.97 9.77 -15.85
C LYS A 95 -3.74 9.10 -14.72
N CYS A 96 -4.34 7.95 -14.98
CA CYS A 96 -5.17 7.23 -14.03
C CYS A 96 -4.59 5.87 -13.65
N GLY A 97 -4.67 5.57 -12.36
CA GLY A 97 -4.44 4.24 -11.79
C GLY A 97 -5.53 3.86 -10.80
N GLY A 98 -5.29 2.81 -10.03
CA GLY A 98 -6.15 2.42 -8.91
C GLY A 98 -5.35 1.92 -7.71
N ALA A 99 -5.80 2.29 -6.53
CA ALA A 99 -5.38 1.71 -5.26
C ALA A 99 -6.38 0.63 -4.85
N VAL A 100 -5.93 -0.62 -4.81
CA VAL A 100 -6.76 -1.82 -4.53
C VAL A 100 -6.21 -2.56 -3.32
N ASN A 101 -6.99 -3.47 -2.74
CA ASN A 101 -6.57 -4.26 -1.58
C ASN A 101 -5.19 -4.94 -1.72
N ALA A 102 -4.56 -5.22 -0.58
CA ALA A 102 -3.21 -5.75 -0.49
C ALA A 102 -2.96 -7.00 -1.36
N GLY A 103 -1.89 -6.97 -2.17
CA GLY A 103 -1.42 -8.06 -3.02
C GLY A 103 -1.69 -7.85 -4.51
N ALA A 104 -0.67 -8.05 -5.35
CA ALA A 104 -0.74 -7.74 -6.79
C ALA A 104 -1.82 -8.51 -7.57
N ALA A 105 -2.25 -9.67 -7.05
CA ALA A 105 -3.36 -10.44 -7.62
C ALA A 105 -4.71 -9.69 -7.63
N ASN A 106 -4.84 -8.62 -6.84
CA ASN A 106 -6.05 -7.79 -6.78
C ASN A 106 -6.14 -6.78 -7.92
N CYS A 107 -5.06 -6.49 -8.65
CA CYS A 107 -5.08 -5.51 -9.74
C CYS A 107 -6.04 -5.93 -10.86
N GLU A 108 -6.05 -7.21 -11.25
CA GLU A 108 -6.94 -7.71 -12.29
C GLU A 108 -8.43 -7.61 -11.89
N PRO A 109 -8.91 -8.27 -10.82
CA PRO A 109 -10.34 -8.27 -10.49
C PRO A 109 -10.89 -6.93 -9.99
N TYR A 110 -10.05 -6.04 -9.44
CA TYR A 110 -10.52 -4.82 -8.77
C TYR A 110 -10.10 -3.51 -9.45
N LEU A 111 -9.24 -3.55 -10.48
CA LEU A 111 -8.92 -2.39 -11.31
C LEU A 111 -9.09 -2.71 -12.80
N TRP A 112 -8.24 -3.57 -13.36
CA TRP A 112 -8.14 -3.76 -14.80
C TRP A 112 -9.37 -4.39 -15.43
N GLY A 113 -9.98 -5.38 -14.78
CA GLY A 113 -11.24 -5.97 -15.20
C GLY A 113 -12.40 -4.95 -15.18
N PRO A 114 -12.66 -4.28 -14.04
CA PRO A 114 -13.70 -3.26 -13.94
C PRO A 114 -13.56 -2.05 -14.88
N THR A 115 -12.33 -1.65 -15.24
CA THR A 115 -12.08 -0.55 -16.19
C THR A 115 -11.90 -1.02 -17.62
N ALA A 116 -11.76 -2.33 -17.84
CA ALA A 116 -11.33 -2.94 -19.10
C ALA A 116 -9.99 -2.37 -19.64
N ASP A 117 -9.10 -1.94 -18.74
CA ASP A 117 -7.82 -1.33 -19.09
C ASP A 117 -6.67 -1.85 -18.19
N ALA A 118 -5.96 -2.85 -18.69
CA ALA A 118 -4.78 -3.43 -18.03
C ALA A 118 -3.54 -2.53 -18.07
N SER A 119 -3.59 -1.38 -18.74
CA SER A 119 -2.49 -0.41 -18.82
C SER A 119 -2.46 0.58 -17.65
N MET A 120 -3.54 0.65 -16.86
CA MET A 120 -3.63 1.51 -15.68
C MET A 120 -2.66 1.06 -14.58
N PRO A 121 -1.81 1.95 -14.04
CA PRO A 121 -0.97 1.65 -12.89
C PRO A 121 -1.79 1.18 -11.69
N CYS A 122 -1.32 0.12 -11.03
CA CYS A 122 -1.98 -0.47 -9.87
C CYS A 122 -1.10 -0.35 -8.62
N TYR A 123 -1.64 0.25 -7.57
CA TYR A 123 -1.07 0.19 -6.23
C TYR A 123 -1.91 -0.78 -5.38
N ALA A 124 -1.31 -1.89 -4.95
CA ALA A 124 -2.01 -2.94 -4.21
C ALA A 124 -1.49 -3.11 -2.77
N TYR A 125 -1.29 -2.01 -2.03
CA TYR A 125 -0.85 -1.94 -0.61
C TYR A 125 0.21 -2.97 -0.15
N GLY A 126 1.14 -3.33 -1.03
CA GLY A 126 2.26 -4.23 -0.72
C GLY A 126 1.85 -5.61 -0.19
N GLY A 127 2.57 -6.07 0.84
CA GLY A 127 2.45 -7.41 1.42
C GLY A 127 3.36 -8.44 0.74
N PRO A 128 3.37 -9.70 1.20
CA PRO A 128 4.26 -10.75 0.68
C PRO A 128 4.04 -11.04 -0.81
N SER A 129 2.81 -10.83 -1.29
CA SER A 129 2.41 -10.99 -2.70
C SER A 129 2.39 -9.67 -3.48
N GLY A 130 2.74 -8.54 -2.85
CA GLY A 130 2.84 -7.22 -3.46
C GLY A 130 4.30 -6.71 -3.44
N PRO A 131 5.13 -7.09 -4.42
CA PRO A 131 6.56 -6.79 -4.38
C PRO A 131 6.91 -5.32 -4.65
N CYS A 132 5.97 -4.54 -5.21
CA CYS A 132 6.20 -3.15 -5.60
C CYS A 132 5.85 -2.11 -4.52
N GLY A 133 5.55 -2.50 -3.28
CA GLY A 133 5.22 -1.53 -2.23
C GLY A 133 5.69 -1.99 -0.86
N LEU A 134 6.32 -1.13 -0.07
CA LEU A 134 6.63 -1.41 1.34
C LEU A 134 5.46 -1.00 2.23
N THR A 135 5.11 -1.82 3.22
CA THR A 135 3.97 -1.53 4.11
C THR A 135 4.32 -1.89 5.54
N VAL A 136 3.92 -1.03 6.49
CA VAL A 136 4.21 -1.24 7.92
C VAL A 136 3.41 -2.41 8.46
N THR A 137 2.18 -2.61 7.95
CA THR A 137 1.23 -3.59 8.47
C THR A 137 1.17 -4.88 7.65
N ASN A 138 1.29 -4.84 6.31
CA ASN A 138 1.13 -6.08 5.53
C ASN A 138 2.45 -6.83 5.31
N ASP A 139 3.61 -6.21 5.54
CA ASP A 139 4.93 -6.85 5.39
C ASP A 139 5.55 -7.18 6.75
N ALA A 140 6.24 -8.32 6.83
CA ALA A 140 7.14 -8.59 7.94
C ALA A 140 8.24 -7.51 8.00
N ASN A 141 8.55 -7.04 9.22
CA ASN A 141 9.53 -5.97 9.46
C ASN A 141 9.30 -4.72 8.57
N ALA A 142 8.04 -4.34 8.38
CA ALA A 142 7.65 -3.22 7.51
C ALA A 142 8.22 -3.30 6.07
N GLY A 143 8.54 -4.51 5.58
CA GLY A 143 9.10 -4.73 4.26
C GLY A 143 10.59 -4.44 4.14
N LEU A 144 11.29 -4.11 5.23
CA LEU A 144 12.71 -3.75 5.20
C LEU A 144 13.66 -4.90 4.79
N ASP A 145 13.14 -6.13 4.77
CA ASP A 145 13.84 -7.32 4.29
C ASP A 145 13.35 -7.78 2.91
N LYS A 146 12.33 -7.14 2.34
CA LYS A 146 11.77 -7.49 1.03
C LYS A 146 12.70 -7.00 -0.08
N PRO A 147 13.24 -7.87 -0.95
CA PRO A 147 14.10 -7.44 -2.05
C PRO A 147 13.29 -6.65 -3.10
N PRO A 148 13.71 -5.42 -3.47
CA PRO A 148 12.92 -4.58 -4.36
C PRO A 148 12.91 -5.09 -5.81
N CYS A 149 13.90 -5.88 -6.21
CA CYS A 149 14.02 -6.41 -7.58
C CYS A 149 12.86 -7.32 -8.03
N HIS A 150 12.03 -7.81 -7.10
CA HIS A 150 10.81 -8.55 -7.43
C HIS A 150 9.69 -7.65 -7.96
N CYS A 151 9.85 -6.32 -7.88
CA CYS A 151 8.92 -5.40 -8.50
C CYS A 151 9.07 -5.40 -10.03
N ALA A 152 7.98 -5.77 -10.70
CA ALA A 152 7.84 -5.76 -12.15
C ALA A 152 7.09 -4.52 -12.68
N GLY A 153 6.53 -3.69 -11.79
CA GLY A 153 5.86 -2.44 -12.13
C GLY A 153 6.84 -1.31 -12.45
N ASP A 154 6.30 -0.16 -12.87
CA ASP A 154 7.07 1.05 -13.17
C ASP A 154 7.32 1.95 -11.95
N THR A 155 6.69 1.63 -10.83
CA THR A 155 6.72 2.42 -9.60
C THR A 155 6.90 1.48 -8.42
N PHE A 156 7.83 1.84 -7.53
CA PHE A 156 8.02 1.23 -6.23
C PHE A 156 7.55 2.19 -5.15
N TYR A 157 6.48 1.80 -4.45
CA TYR A 157 5.80 2.62 -3.46
C TYR A 157 6.43 2.41 -2.07
N LEU A 158 6.70 3.49 -1.35
CA LEU A 158 7.07 3.39 0.07
C LEU A 158 5.83 3.28 0.95
N TRP A 159 6.02 3.38 2.27
CA TRP A 159 4.97 3.16 3.26
C TRP A 159 3.78 4.09 3.11
N ASP A 160 2.59 3.51 3.24
CA ASP A 160 1.32 4.24 3.31
C ASP A 160 1.16 4.90 4.68
N GLU A 161 1.07 6.24 4.71
CA GLU A 161 0.78 7.06 5.90
C GLU A 161 1.37 6.49 7.20
N PRO A 162 2.70 6.38 7.33
CA PRO A 162 3.35 5.62 8.39
C PRO A 162 2.89 6.02 9.80
N ASP A 163 2.48 7.28 10.00
CA ASP A 163 2.01 7.82 11.28
C ASP A 163 0.72 7.18 11.76
N THR A 164 -0.16 6.78 10.84
CA THR A 164 -1.36 5.99 11.14
C THR A 164 -1.02 4.58 11.65
N GLN A 165 0.20 4.12 11.41
CA GLN A 165 0.72 2.79 11.73
C GLN A 165 1.87 2.85 12.76
N GLN A 166 1.86 3.87 13.62
CA GLN A 166 2.81 4.06 14.73
C GLN A 166 4.28 4.25 14.32
N LYS A 167 4.52 4.74 13.10
CA LYS A 167 5.84 5.11 12.59
C LYS A 167 5.85 6.56 12.15
N SER A 168 6.91 7.32 12.40
CA SER A 168 6.94 8.70 11.90
C SER A 168 7.44 8.78 10.45
N TYR A 169 7.23 9.93 9.80
CA TYR A 169 7.85 10.21 8.50
C TYR A 169 9.39 10.30 8.63
N ALA A 170 9.92 10.73 9.78
CA ALA A 170 11.35 10.64 10.06
C ALA A 170 11.86 9.18 10.10
N TRP A 171 11.11 8.27 10.72
CA TRP A 171 11.44 6.85 10.68
C TRP A 171 11.46 6.34 9.24
N ALA A 172 10.48 6.73 8.42
CA ALA A 172 10.43 6.33 7.02
C ALA A 172 11.65 6.84 6.25
N GLY A 173 12.08 8.09 6.48
CA GLY A 173 13.28 8.67 5.86
C GLY A 173 14.56 7.90 6.19
N ALA A 174 14.81 7.68 7.48
CA ALA A 174 15.98 6.93 7.93
C ALA A 174 15.96 5.46 7.47
N SER A 175 14.78 4.84 7.48
CA SER A 175 14.60 3.45 7.08
C SER A 175 14.76 3.25 5.57
N TRP A 176 14.26 4.19 4.77
CA TRP A 176 14.48 4.17 3.33
C TRP A 176 15.96 4.31 2.97
N LEU A 177 16.69 5.22 3.62
CA LEU A 177 18.14 5.33 3.39
C LEU A 177 18.87 4.01 3.68
N ALA A 178 18.57 3.38 4.81
CA ALA A 178 19.17 2.10 5.18
C ALA A 178 18.78 0.97 4.21
N TYR A 179 17.52 0.93 3.79
CA TYR A 179 17.00 -0.02 2.80
C TYR A 179 17.70 0.17 1.44
N ALA A 180 17.81 1.41 0.98
CA ALA A 180 18.44 1.74 -0.28
C ALA A 180 19.93 1.37 -0.30
N GLN A 181 20.63 1.54 0.82
CA GLN A 181 22.02 1.08 0.95
C GLN A 181 22.13 -0.44 0.91
N LYS A 182 21.24 -1.15 1.61
CA LYS A 182 21.20 -2.62 1.64
C LYS A 182 20.93 -3.23 0.26
N PHE A 183 20.07 -2.60 -0.53
CA PHE A 183 19.64 -3.09 -1.85
C PHE A 183 20.14 -2.23 -3.02
N SER A 184 21.22 -1.47 -2.82
CA SER A 184 21.76 -0.48 -3.77
C SER A 184 21.86 -1.02 -5.20
N SER A 185 22.51 -2.18 -5.40
CA SER A 185 22.64 -2.77 -6.74
C SER A 185 21.29 -3.08 -7.41
N GLN A 186 20.32 -3.57 -6.64
CA GLN A 186 18.99 -3.90 -7.16
C GLN A 186 18.20 -2.64 -7.52
N ILE A 187 18.32 -1.60 -6.70
CA ILE A 187 17.67 -0.30 -6.96
C ILE A 187 18.29 0.38 -8.18
N SER A 188 19.61 0.38 -8.30
CA SER A 188 20.33 0.84 -9.51
C SER A 188 19.82 0.13 -10.77
N GLU A 189 19.66 -1.20 -10.74
CA GLU A 189 19.11 -1.97 -11.86
C GLU A 189 17.65 -1.63 -12.15
N MET A 190 16.83 -1.41 -11.11
CA MET A 190 15.44 -0.97 -11.26
C MET A 190 15.34 0.41 -11.90
N ARG A 191 16.16 1.37 -11.47
CA ARG A 191 16.24 2.71 -12.08
C ARG A 191 16.69 2.63 -13.53
N ALA A 192 17.63 1.75 -13.86
CA ALA A 192 18.05 1.51 -15.25
C ALA A 192 16.90 0.95 -16.13
N ARG A 193 15.93 0.25 -15.53
CA ARG A 193 14.67 -0.17 -16.18
C ARG A 193 13.60 0.93 -16.22
N GLY A 194 13.84 2.07 -15.61
CA GLY A 194 12.90 3.20 -15.53
C GLY A 194 11.91 3.14 -14.37
N VAL A 195 12.14 2.27 -13.37
CA VAL A 195 11.30 2.23 -12.16
C VAL A 195 11.53 3.49 -11.34
N LYS A 196 10.43 4.16 -10.96
CA LYS A 196 10.42 5.32 -10.07
C LYS A 196 10.18 4.89 -8.62
N PHE A 197 10.80 5.56 -7.66
CA PHE A 197 10.61 5.37 -6.23
C PHE A 197 9.86 6.57 -5.64
N THR A 198 8.79 6.30 -4.90
CA THR A 198 7.98 7.36 -4.30
C THR A 198 8.54 7.81 -2.95
N SER A 199 8.12 8.96 -2.44
CA SER A 199 8.11 9.22 -0.99
C SER A 199 7.18 8.21 -0.29
N PRO A 200 7.10 8.17 1.05
CA PRO A 200 5.93 7.60 1.72
C PRO A 200 4.65 8.26 1.15
N LEU A 201 3.53 7.55 1.16
CA LEU A 201 2.26 8.10 0.70
C LEU A 201 1.78 9.05 1.81
N LEU A 202 1.97 10.34 1.57
CA LEU A 202 1.79 11.38 2.57
C LEU A 202 0.30 11.61 2.83
N LYS A 203 -0.08 11.78 4.09
CA LYS A 203 -1.40 12.30 4.43
C LYS A 203 -1.59 13.71 3.87
N ALA A 204 -2.82 13.99 3.45
CA ALA A 204 -3.17 15.26 2.82
C ALA A 204 -3.40 16.41 3.80
N ASP A 205 -3.45 16.20 5.12
CA ASP A 205 -3.67 17.26 6.11
C ASP A 205 -2.47 18.21 6.27
N ASP A 206 -1.23 17.71 6.15
CA ASP A 206 -0.01 18.54 6.07
C ASP A 206 1.11 17.87 5.26
N PRO A 207 0.90 17.63 3.94
CA PRO A 207 1.84 16.85 3.12
C PRO A 207 3.22 17.52 3.03
N ALA A 208 3.29 18.86 3.09
CA ALA A 208 4.55 19.57 3.05
C ALA A 208 5.40 19.35 4.32
N ALA A 209 4.79 19.34 5.50
CA ALA A 209 5.50 19.02 6.73
C ALA A 209 5.99 17.57 6.75
N TYR A 210 5.14 16.62 6.34
CA TYR A 210 5.50 15.20 6.30
C TYR A 210 6.62 14.91 5.31
N LEU A 211 6.58 15.52 4.11
CA LEU A 211 7.66 15.42 3.13
C LEU A 211 8.97 15.96 3.70
N ARG A 212 8.92 17.12 4.37
CA ARG A 212 10.10 17.74 4.97
C ARG A 212 10.69 16.87 6.08
N GLU A 213 9.85 16.29 6.93
CA GLU A 213 10.28 15.39 7.99
C GLU A 213 10.98 14.15 7.41
N PHE A 214 10.39 13.53 6.39
CA PHE A 214 10.97 12.40 5.66
C PHE A 214 12.32 12.74 5.02
N LEU A 215 12.38 13.81 4.22
CA LEU A 215 13.60 14.20 3.50
C LEU A 215 14.71 14.60 4.48
N SER A 216 14.38 15.30 5.58
CA SER A 216 15.34 15.67 6.61
C SER A 216 15.98 14.44 7.27
N ALA A 217 15.19 13.41 7.58
CA ALA A 217 15.70 12.19 8.19
C ALA A 217 16.48 11.29 7.21
N CYS A 218 16.14 11.31 5.92
CA CYS A 218 16.91 10.65 4.88
C CYS A 218 18.21 11.40 4.52
N GLY A 219 18.23 12.72 4.72
CA GLY A 219 19.31 13.61 4.32
C GLY A 219 19.39 13.79 2.79
N ASP A 220 20.49 14.41 2.35
CA ASP A 220 20.70 14.81 0.95
C ASP A 220 20.62 13.66 -0.05
N GLN A 221 20.76 12.41 0.40
CA GLN A 221 20.67 11.22 -0.45
C GLN A 221 19.28 11.08 -1.10
N CYS A 222 18.20 11.47 -0.42
CA CYS A 222 16.85 11.45 -1.00
C CYS A 222 16.59 12.56 -2.03
N SER A 223 17.45 13.57 -2.10
CA SER A 223 17.36 14.66 -3.08
C SER A 223 18.45 14.64 -4.15
N ASN A 224 19.47 13.80 -3.98
CA ASN A 224 20.53 13.63 -4.96
C ASN A 224 20.15 12.57 -6.01
N GLN A 225 19.86 13.00 -7.24
CA GLN A 225 19.52 12.12 -8.37
C GLN A 225 20.55 11.03 -8.69
N SER A 226 21.80 11.17 -8.23
CA SER A 226 22.84 10.15 -8.41
C SER A 226 22.84 9.09 -7.29
N SER A 227 22.00 9.24 -6.26
CA SER A 227 21.89 8.30 -5.15
C SER A 227 20.84 7.23 -5.44
N ASP A 228 21.10 5.99 -5.03
CA ASP A 228 20.08 4.94 -5.04
C ASP A 228 18.88 5.30 -4.15
N ALA A 229 19.10 6.09 -3.10
CA ALA A 229 18.05 6.55 -2.20
C ALA A 229 17.24 7.74 -2.74
N TYR A 230 17.52 8.23 -3.95
CA TYR A 230 16.78 9.36 -4.54
C TYR A 230 15.26 9.10 -4.57
N ILE A 231 14.46 10.10 -4.24
CA ILE A 231 13.00 10.02 -4.43
C ILE A 231 12.63 10.68 -5.75
N ASP A 232 12.04 9.90 -6.65
CA ASP A 232 11.62 10.33 -7.98
C ASP A 232 10.27 11.05 -7.96
N VAL A 233 9.36 10.62 -7.08
CA VAL A 233 7.95 11.05 -7.07
C VAL A 233 7.50 11.36 -5.65
N VAL A 234 6.75 12.43 -5.46
CA VAL A 234 6.05 12.67 -4.19
C VAL A 234 4.67 12.01 -4.27
N ALA A 235 4.39 11.08 -3.37
CA ALA A 235 3.10 10.38 -3.28
C ALA A 235 2.24 10.98 -2.17
N ILE A 236 0.96 11.24 -2.43
CA ILE A 236 0.03 11.85 -1.47
C ILE A 236 -1.30 11.11 -1.53
N ASN A 237 -1.97 10.95 -0.39
CA ASN A 237 -3.30 10.38 -0.27
C ASN A 237 -4.37 11.46 -0.05
N PRO A 238 -4.79 12.19 -1.10
CA PRO A 238 -5.91 13.11 -0.98
C PRO A 238 -7.26 12.40 -0.90
N PHE A 239 -8.16 12.94 -0.09
CA PHE A 239 -9.59 12.61 -0.17
C PHE A 239 -10.40 13.89 -0.23
N CYS A 240 -11.59 13.81 -0.81
CA CYS A 240 -12.63 14.80 -0.51
C CYS A 240 -13.69 14.19 0.41
N GLY A 241 -14.47 15.06 1.03
CA GLY A 241 -15.58 14.65 1.89
C GLY A 241 -16.42 15.84 2.32
N ASP A 242 -17.21 15.66 3.36
CA ASP A 242 -18.14 16.67 3.87
C ASP A 242 -17.44 17.97 4.34
N TRP A 243 -16.14 17.93 4.56
CA TRP A 243 -15.33 19.10 4.93
C TRP A 243 -15.02 20.02 3.74
N ASN A 244 -15.25 19.58 2.50
CA ASN A 244 -15.07 20.42 1.32
C ASN A 244 -16.39 21.12 0.94
N ALA A 245 -16.37 22.44 0.74
CA ALA A 245 -17.57 23.20 0.39
C ALA A 245 -17.68 23.46 -1.13
N PRO A 246 -18.86 23.25 -1.76
CA PRO A 246 -20.06 22.63 -1.19
C PRO A 246 -19.90 21.11 -1.00
N ALA A 247 -20.33 20.61 0.17
CA ALA A 247 -20.20 19.20 0.56
C ALA A 247 -20.96 18.26 -0.37
N GLY A 248 -20.42 17.06 -0.62
CA GLY A 248 -21.04 16.06 -1.49
C GLY A 248 -21.09 16.43 -2.98
N THR A 249 -20.33 17.45 -3.42
CA THR A 249 -20.35 17.93 -4.81
C THR A 249 -19.00 17.83 -5.49
N ALA A 250 -19.01 17.75 -6.83
CA ALA A 250 -17.79 17.77 -7.62
C ALA A 250 -17.03 19.11 -7.45
N GLU A 251 -17.74 20.23 -7.27
CA GLU A 251 -17.11 21.53 -6.99
C GLU A 251 -16.33 21.51 -5.67
N GLY A 252 -16.91 20.97 -4.61
CA GLY A 252 -16.22 20.79 -3.33
C GLY A 252 -15.00 19.88 -3.47
N CYS A 253 -15.15 18.73 -4.13
CA CYS A 253 -14.02 17.83 -4.38
C CYS A 253 -12.90 18.49 -5.22
N ARG A 254 -13.23 19.30 -6.24
CA ARG A 254 -12.22 20.05 -7.01
C ARG A 254 -11.49 21.08 -6.14
N ALA A 255 -12.19 21.76 -5.24
CA ALA A 255 -11.57 22.66 -4.29
C ALA A 255 -10.59 21.91 -3.36
N GLY A 256 -10.97 20.72 -2.89
CA GLY A 256 -10.09 19.84 -2.12
C GLY A 256 -8.84 19.41 -2.89
N ALA A 257 -9.00 18.93 -4.13
CA ALA A 257 -7.91 18.54 -5.01
C ALA A 257 -6.91 19.70 -5.24
N THR A 258 -7.43 20.89 -5.53
CA THR A 258 -6.61 22.10 -5.73
C THR A 258 -5.85 22.47 -4.46
N TRP A 259 -6.52 22.45 -3.31
CA TRP A 259 -5.91 22.80 -2.03
C TRP A 259 -4.72 21.89 -1.68
N VAL A 260 -4.82 20.57 -1.91
CA VAL A 260 -3.73 19.63 -1.64
C VAL A 260 -2.50 19.92 -2.51
N ILE A 261 -2.69 20.24 -3.79
CA ILE A 261 -1.59 20.62 -4.69
C ILE A 261 -0.91 21.90 -4.19
N ASP A 262 -1.69 22.90 -3.80
CA ASP A 262 -1.16 24.17 -3.30
C ASP A 262 -0.30 23.97 -2.05
N GLN A 263 -0.69 23.07 -1.14
CA GLN A 263 0.09 22.77 0.08
C GLN A 263 1.49 22.26 -0.25
N VAL A 264 1.63 21.37 -1.23
CA VAL A 264 2.90 20.69 -1.49
C VAL A 264 3.76 21.39 -2.55
N SER A 265 3.17 22.22 -3.42
CA SER A 265 3.79 22.81 -4.61
C SER A 265 5.21 23.39 -4.39
N SER A 266 5.39 24.15 -3.29
CA SER A 266 6.68 24.79 -2.95
C SER A 266 7.75 23.82 -2.44
N SER A 267 7.39 22.59 -2.07
CA SER A 267 8.25 21.59 -1.44
C SER A 267 8.66 20.45 -2.39
N LEU A 268 8.22 20.47 -3.65
CA LEU A 268 8.45 19.37 -4.59
C LEU A 268 9.87 19.32 -5.16
N GLU A 269 10.58 20.45 -5.19
CA GLU A 269 11.90 20.60 -5.84
C GLU A 269 11.90 20.09 -7.29
N GLY A 270 10.78 20.29 -8.01
CA GLY A 270 10.60 19.85 -9.40
C GLY A 270 10.20 18.38 -9.57
N ARG A 271 9.98 17.61 -8.49
CA ARG A 271 9.47 16.23 -8.58
C ARG A 271 8.00 16.22 -9.01
N PRO A 272 7.60 15.26 -9.86
CA PRO A 272 6.19 15.01 -10.13
C PRO A 272 5.47 14.47 -8.89
N VAL A 273 4.14 14.58 -8.91
CA VAL A 273 3.25 14.12 -7.84
C VAL A 273 2.34 12.99 -8.32
N TYR A 274 2.22 11.94 -7.52
CA TYR A 274 1.18 10.92 -7.66
C TYR A 274 0.17 11.06 -6.51
N MET A 275 -1.11 11.18 -6.85
CA MET A 275 -2.21 11.11 -5.87
C MET A 275 -2.58 9.65 -5.69
N THR A 276 -1.99 8.99 -4.70
CA THR A 276 -2.00 7.53 -4.53
C THR A 276 -3.27 6.97 -3.91
N ASN A 277 -4.12 7.83 -3.36
CA ASN A 277 -5.50 7.52 -3.00
C ASN A 277 -6.35 8.74 -3.36
N TRP A 278 -7.46 8.54 -4.07
CA TRP A 278 -8.43 9.59 -4.38
C TRP A 278 -9.84 9.02 -4.36
N GLY A 279 -10.73 9.70 -3.65
CA GLY A 279 -12.13 9.28 -3.52
C GLY A 279 -12.89 10.18 -2.54
N TYR A 280 -14.18 9.90 -2.39
CA TYR A 280 -15.03 10.50 -1.37
C TYR A 280 -14.95 9.67 -0.09
N LEU A 281 -14.38 10.21 0.98
CA LEU A 281 -14.30 9.54 2.27
C LEU A 281 -15.63 9.66 3.01
N GLY A 282 -16.09 8.56 3.62
CA GLY A 282 -17.38 8.48 4.31
C GLY A 282 -18.56 8.16 3.40
N ALA A 283 -18.33 7.89 2.10
CA ALA A 283 -19.37 7.42 1.21
C ALA A 283 -19.92 6.07 1.70
N THR A 284 -21.24 5.93 1.69
CA THR A 284 -21.97 4.70 2.01
C THR A 284 -22.59 4.04 0.79
N THR A 285 -22.64 4.75 -0.34
CA THR A 285 -23.14 4.27 -1.62
C THR A 285 -22.15 4.53 -2.75
N ALA A 286 -22.22 3.77 -3.84
CA ALA A 286 -21.41 4.03 -5.02
C ALA A 286 -21.70 5.42 -5.63
N ALA A 287 -22.94 5.89 -5.56
CA ALA A 287 -23.33 7.19 -6.10
C ALA A 287 -22.58 8.37 -5.44
N GLU A 288 -22.27 8.26 -4.15
CA GLU A 288 -21.55 9.29 -3.39
C GLU A 288 -20.07 9.41 -3.79
N GLN A 289 -19.52 8.44 -4.54
CA GLN A 289 -18.16 8.52 -5.10
C GLN A 289 -18.09 9.35 -6.39
N ILE A 290 -19.22 9.53 -7.08
CA ILE A 290 -19.29 10.21 -8.39
C ILE A 290 -18.73 11.65 -8.33
N PRO A 291 -19.02 12.47 -7.30
CA PRO A 291 -18.40 13.78 -7.12
C PRO A 291 -16.87 13.76 -7.19
N ALA A 292 -16.22 12.81 -6.51
CA ALA A 292 -14.76 12.70 -6.50
C ALA A 292 -14.22 12.29 -7.87
N ILE A 293 -14.84 11.29 -8.50
CA ILE A 293 -14.50 10.84 -9.86
C ILE A 293 -14.57 12.03 -10.84
N ASN A 294 -15.68 12.78 -10.83
CA ASN A 294 -15.88 13.94 -11.69
C ASN A 294 -14.95 15.12 -11.41
N ALA A 295 -14.30 15.16 -10.25
CA ALA A 295 -13.39 16.23 -9.85
C ALA A 295 -11.91 15.93 -10.18
N THR A 296 -11.62 14.75 -10.74
CA THR A 296 -10.26 14.28 -11.03
C THR A 296 -9.51 15.21 -11.99
N ASP A 297 -10.23 15.89 -12.89
CA ASP A 297 -9.67 16.85 -13.84
C ASP A 297 -8.91 18.01 -13.15
N ALA A 298 -9.31 18.38 -11.93
CA ALA A 298 -8.68 19.45 -11.16
C ALA A 298 -7.20 19.17 -10.85
N PHE A 299 -6.82 17.89 -10.71
CA PHE A 299 -5.42 17.54 -10.50
C PHE A 299 -4.54 17.84 -11.71
N PHE A 300 -5.12 17.93 -12.92
CA PHE A 300 -4.37 18.11 -14.17
C PHE A 300 -4.51 19.53 -14.75
N ALA A 301 -4.88 20.51 -13.92
CA ALA A 301 -4.92 21.90 -14.32
C ALA A 301 -3.55 22.38 -14.88
N PRO A 302 -3.52 23.38 -15.80
CA PRO A 302 -2.27 23.87 -16.36
C PRO A 302 -1.26 24.29 -15.29
N GLY A 303 -0.03 23.75 -15.39
CA GLY A 303 1.04 24.00 -14.43
C GLY A 303 1.01 23.07 -13.21
N SER A 304 0.03 22.17 -13.10
CA SER A 304 0.02 21.15 -12.05
C SER A 304 1.22 20.19 -12.17
N PRO A 305 1.86 19.81 -11.06
CA PRO A 305 2.93 18.81 -11.04
C PRO A 305 2.40 17.37 -11.03
N VAL A 306 1.08 17.17 -11.03
CA VAL A 306 0.48 15.83 -10.92
C VAL A 306 0.60 15.07 -12.23
N GLU A 307 1.20 13.88 -12.16
CA GLU A 307 1.31 12.97 -13.31
C GLU A 307 0.28 11.83 -13.23
N ARG A 308 -0.15 11.42 -12.02
CA ARG A 308 -1.07 10.29 -11.83
C ARG A 308 -2.04 10.50 -10.67
N VAL A 309 -3.26 10.00 -10.83
CA VAL A 309 -4.28 9.88 -9.78
C VAL A 309 -4.75 8.44 -9.70
N TYR A 310 -4.74 7.86 -8.50
CA TYR A 310 -5.15 6.49 -8.22
C TYR A 310 -6.48 6.54 -7.49
N TYR A 311 -7.52 5.99 -8.11
CA TYR A 311 -8.81 5.88 -7.45
C TYR A 311 -8.72 4.92 -6.25
N PHE A 312 -9.26 5.32 -5.10
CA PHE A 312 -9.28 4.51 -3.88
C PHE A 312 -10.39 3.45 -3.93
N GLY A 313 -10.03 2.27 -4.42
CA GLY A 313 -10.89 1.08 -4.56
C GLY A 313 -10.54 -0.04 -3.59
N ALA A 314 -10.16 0.30 -2.36
CA ALA A 314 -9.75 -0.64 -1.32
C ALA A 314 -10.60 -0.51 -0.05
N ILE A 315 -10.43 -1.44 0.89
CA ILE A 315 -11.09 -1.41 2.19
C ILE A 315 -10.61 -0.19 2.99
N ASP A 316 -11.56 0.58 3.49
CA ASP A 316 -11.32 1.68 4.42
C ASP A 316 -11.41 1.21 5.87
N TYR A 317 -10.26 1.09 6.54
CA TYR A 317 -10.18 0.64 7.93
C TYR A 317 -10.46 1.76 8.96
N GLY A 318 -10.61 3.03 8.55
CA GLY A 318 -10.70 4.17 9.46
C GLY A 318 -11.79 5.20 9.18
N GLY A 319 -12.30 5.30 7.96
CA GLY A 319 -13.21 6.36 7.50
C GLY A 319 -14.65 5.92 7.24
N ASN A 320 -15.00 4.65 7.50
CA ASN A 320 -16.33 4.06 7.26
C ASN A 320 -16.82 4.14 5.80
N THR A 321 -15.91 4.38 4.86
CA THR A 321 -16.25 4.36 3.43
C THR A 321 -16.59 2.92 3.03
N ILE A 322 -17.77 2.74 2.45
CA ILE A 322 -18.22 1.47 1.88
C ILE A 322 -18.72 1.74 0.45
N ASN A 323 -18.71 0.70 -0.40
CA ASN A 323 -19.12 0.79 -1.80
C ASN A 323 -18.24 1.70 -2.68
N ASN A 324 -16.96 1.84 -2.33
CA ASN A 324 -15.94 2.52 -3.13
C ASN A 324 -15.14 1.56 -4.05
N PHE A 325 -15.50 0.29 -4.16
CA PHE A 325 -14.79 -0.60 -5.09
C PHE A 325 -15.15 -0.26 -6.53
N LEU A 326 -14.21 -0.38 -7.48
CA LEU A 326 -14.52 -0.17 -8.90
C LEU A 326 -15.55 -1.18 -9.44
N THR A 327 -15.77 -2.29 -8.73
CA THR A 327 -16.85 -3.26 -9.00
C THR A 327 -18.22 -2.82 -8.49
N SER A 328 -18.29 -1.82 -7.59
CA SER A 328 -19.55 -1.33 -7.02
C SER A 328 -20.42 -0.69 -8.09
N THR A 329 -21.71 -1.00 -8.06
CA THR A 329 -22.70 -0.52 -9.03
C THR A 329 -23.47 0.66 -8.45
N VAL A 330 -23.65 1.70 -9.27
CA VAL A 330 -24.49 2.85 -8.93
C VAL A 330 -25.95 2.42 -8.97
N GLU A 331 -26.65 2.50 -7.84
CA GLU A 331 -28.02 1.99 -7.69
C GLU A 331 -29.09 2.96 -8.20
N SER A 332 -28.81 4.27 -8.21
CA SER A 332 -29.80 5.30 -8.53
C SER A 332 -29.17 6.54 -9.18
N GLY A 333 -30.01 7.41 -9.75
CA GLY A 333 -29.60 8.62 -10.47
C GLY A 333 -29.23 8.38 -11.93
N ASP A 334 -28.67 9.40 -12.59
CA ASP A 334 -28.40 9.41 -14.04
C ASP A 334 -27.38 8.36 -14.50
N ARG A 335 -26.57 7.84 -13.56
CA ARG A 335 -25.57 6.80 -13.81
C ARG A 335 -25.99 5.42 -13.29
N ALA A 336 -27.27 5.23 -12.91
CA ALA A 336 -27.78 3.96 -12.40
C ALA A 336 -27.46 2.79 -13.35
N GLY A 337 -27.00 1.67 -12.78
CA GLY A 337 -26.56 0.48 -13.51
C GLY A 337 -25.12 0.50 -14.00
N SER A 338 -24.42 1.65 -13.94
CA SER A 338 -22.98 1.71 -14.22
C SER A 338 -22.17 1.26 -13.01
N THR A 339 -21.01 0.63 -13.24
CA THR A 339 -20.01 0.39 -12.19
C THR A 339 -19.12 1.62 -12.02
N LEU A 340 -18.52 1.80 -10.83
CA LEU A 340 -17.51 2.84 -10.62
C LEU A 340 -16.29 2.65 -11.53
N GLY A 341 -15.94 1.41 -11.88
CA GLY A 341 -14.94 1.06 -12.90
C GLY A 341 -15.21 1.67 -14.26
N ALA A 342 -16.45 1.56 -14.75
CA ALA A 342 -16.85 2.16 -16.02
C ALA A 342 -16.79 3.70 -15.95
N LEU A 343 -17.22 4.30 -14.82
CA LEU A 343 -17.13 5.76 -14.63
C LEU A 343 -15.68 6.24 -14.58
N TRP A 344 -14.81 5.49 -13.91
CA TRP A 344 -13.39 5.79 -13.82
C TRP A 344 -12.73 5.71 -15.19
N ALA A 345 -12.98 4.64 -15.95
CA ALA A 345 -12.47 4.49 -17.32
C ALA A 345 -12.91 5.65 -18.23
N GLU A 346 -14.19 6.04 -18.19
CA GLU A 346 -14.72 7.18 -18.95
C GLU A 346 -14.02 8.49 -18.56
N THR A 347 -13.86 8.74 -17.26
CA THR A 347 -13.17 9.92 -16.75
C THR A 347 -11.74 9.95 -17.26
N CYS A 348 -11.01 8.84 -17.15
CA CYS A 348 -9.61 8.73 -17.55
C CYS A 348 -9.39 8.90 -19.05
N ALA A 349 -10.32 8.43 -19.88
CA ALA A 349 -10.27 8.66 -21.32
C ALA A 349 -10.46 10.15 -21.72
N SER A 350 -11.00 10.97 -20.82
CA SER A 350 -11.23 12.40 -21.06
C SER A 350 -10.09 13.32 -20.61
N LEU A 351 -9.09 12.78 -19.89
CA LEU A 351 -7.99 13.53 -19.28
C LEU A 351 -6.80 13.73 -20.22
#